data_AF-A0AAV5V7C9-F1
#
_entry.id   AF-A0AAV5V7C9-F1
#
_cell.length_a   1.000
_cell.length_b   1.000
_cell.length_c   1.000
_cell.angle_alpha   90.00
_cell.angle_beta   90.00
_cell.angle_gamma   90.00
#
_symmetry.space_group_name_H-M   'P 1'
#
loop_
_entity.id
_entity.type
_entity.pdbx_description
1 polymer ?
#
loop_
_entity_poly.entity_id
_entity_poly.type
_entity_poly.pdbx_seq_one_letter_code
_entity_poly.pdbx_strand_id
1 'polypeptide(L)'
;LINIACWIVGLSLMLTVVLGLHDQSNGVYIPVFWRAMYSALSRVAFGLGLTWIIISCWYGYGGPINKFMSWHIWVPFGRLTYCGYLIHIPVMMLVLGQSTDTVFFTTFLEAFITRVVSVIAVTFLVATFWSALFEISFGKVKFI
;
A
#
# COMPACT_ATOMS: atom_id res chain seq x y z
N LEU A 1 -8.13 -28.66 9.00
CA LEU A 1 -9.19 -28.31 8.02
C LEU A 1 -9.60 -26.83 8.13
N ILE A 2 -10.09 -26.37 9.28
CA ILE A 2 -10.58 -24.99 9.42
C ILE A 2 -9.52 -23.90 9.13
N ASN A 3 -8.27 -24.10 9.57
CA ASN A 3 -7.17 -23.18 9.29
C ASN A 3 -6.92 -23.01 7.77
N ILE A 4 -6.88 -24.12 7.03
CA ILE A 4 -6.67 -24.12 5.57
C ILE A 4 -7.84 -23.43 4.86
N ALA A 5 -9.08 -23.68 5.31
CA ALA A 5 -10.25 -23.02 4.77
C ALA A 5 -10.18 -21.50 4.95
N CYS A 6 -9.81 -21.02 6.14
CA CYS A 6 -9.66 -19.58 6.39
C CYS A 6 -8.52 -18.95 5.56
N TRP A 7 -7.43 -19.69 5.30
CA TRP A 7 -6.37 -19.24 4.39
C TRP A 7 -6.86 -19.08 2.95
N ILE A 8 -7.59 -20.08 2.43
CA ILE A 8 -8.16 -20.03 1.08
C ILE A 8 -9.17 -18.89 0.98
N VAL A 9 -10.05 -18.75 1.96
CA VAL A 9 -11.04 -17.66 2.00
C VAL A 9 -10.35 -16.30 2.06
N GLY A 10 -9.38 -16.11 2.95
CA GLY A 10 -8.63 -14.85 3.07
C GLY A 10 -7.92 -14.45 1.78
N LEU A 11 -7.19 -15.39 1.17
CA LEU A 11 -6.49 -15.14 -0.10
C LEU A 11 -7.47 -14.90 -1.26
N SER A 12 -8.57 -15.64 -1.31
CA SER A 12 -9.60 -15.45 -2.35
C SER A 12 -10.28 -14.08 -2.23
N LEU A 13 -10.56 -13.60 -1.01
CA LEU A 13 -11.12 -12.27 -0.78
C LEU A 13 -10.16 -11.18 -1.25
N MET A 14 -8.88 -11.29 -0.87
CA MET A 14 -7.85 -10.33 -1.30
C MET A 14 -7.67 -10.34 -2.83
N LEU A 15 -7.67 -11.51 -3.46
CA LEU A 15 -7.57 -11.65 -4.91
C LEU A 15 -8.79 -11.07 -5.64
N THR A 16 -9.99 -11.33 -5.12
CA THR A 16 -11.24 -10.79 -5.68
C THR A 16 -11.26 -9.27 -5.63
N VAL A 17 -10.73 -8.66 -4.55
CA VAL A 17 -10.59 -7.20 -4.49
C VAL A 17 -9.62 -6.71 -5.56
N VAL A 18 -8.46 -7.32 -5.72
CA VAL A 18 -7.46 -6.88 -6.72
C VAL A 18 -7.97 -7.03 -8.16
N LEU A 19 -8.62 -8.16 -8.48
CA LEU A 19 -9.12 -8.45 -9.82
C LEU A 19 -10.49 -7.82 -10.11
N GLY A 20 -11.23 -7.38 -9.09
CA GLY A 20 -12.59 -6.86 -9.22
C GLY A 20 -12.73 -5.61 -10.11
N LEU A 21 -11.63 -4.89 -10.36
CA LEU A 21 -11.59 -3.74 -11.26
C LEU A 21 -11.05 -4.05 -12.66
N HIS A 22 -10.66 -5.29 -12.93
CA HIS A 22 -10.06 -5.66 -14.21
C HIS A 22 -10.99 -5.36 -15.39
N ASP A 23 -12.28 -5.68 -15.27
CA ASP A 23 -13.25 -5.44 -16.36
C ASP A 23 -13.47 -3.95 -16.63
N GLN A 24 -13.46 -3.12 -15.59
CA GLN A 24 -13.51 -1.66 -15.72
C GLN A 24 -12.27 -1.13 -16.45
N SER A 25 -11.10 -1.74 -16.22
CA SER A 25 -9.85 -1.36 -16.89
C SER A 25 -9.86 -1.69 -18.38
N ASN A 26 -10.63 -2.70 -18.81
CA ASN A 26 -10.78 -3.08 -20.21
C ASN A 26 -11.85 -2.27 -20.96
N GLY A 27 -12.39 -1.22 -20.33
CA GLY A 27 -13.40 -0.34 -20.92
C GLY A 27 -14.82 -0.87 -20.83
N VAL A 28 -15.07 -1.96 -20.09
CA VAL A 28 -16.42 -2.47 -19.86
C VAL A 28 -17.05 -1.69 -18.71
N TYR A 29 -18.25 -1.13 -18.94
CA TYR A 29 -18.96 -0.38 -17.91
C TYR A 29 -19.60 -1.31 -16.87
N ILE A 30 -19.03 -1.33 -15.67
CA ILE A 30 -19.65 -2.00 -14.52
C ILE A 30 -20.87 -1.18 -14.06
N PRO A 31 -22.04 -1.79 -13.80
CA PRO A 31 -23.22 -1.06 -13.35
C PRO A 31 -22.98 -0.41 -11.98
N VAL A 32 -23.70 0.69 -11.74
CA VAL A 32 -23.50 1.58 -10.57
C VAL A 32 -23.55 0.84 -9.24
N PHE A 33 -24.46 -0.13 -9.12
CA PHE A 33 -24.61 -0.94 -7.91
C PHE A 33 -23.31 -1.68 -7.53
N TRP A 34 -22.72 -2.43 -8.47
CA TRP A 34 -21.48 -3.18 -8.22
C TRP A 34 -20.28 -2.25 -7.96
N ARG A 35 -20.22 -1.10 -8.64
CA ARG A 35 -19.18 -0.08 -8.38
C ARG A 35 -19.27 0.51 -6.98
N ALA A 36 -20.47 0.88 -6.54
CA ALA A 36 -20.68 1.42 -5.20
C ALA A 36 -20.35 0.37 -4.13
N MET A 37 -20.79 -0.87 -4.35
CA MET A 37 -20.51 -1.99 -3.45
C MET A 37 -19.02 -2.29 -3.35
N TYR A 38 -18.30 -2.32 -4.47
CA TYR A 38 -16.85 -2.47 -4.49
C TYR A 38 -16.16 -1.31 -3.73
N SER A 39 -16.57 -0.07 -3.97
CA SER A 39 -15.98 1.09 -3.31
C SER A 39 -16.13 1.04 -1.79
N ALA A 40 -17.25 0.52 -1.28
CA ALA A 40 -17.49 0.42 0.16
C ALA A 40 -16.80 -0.80 0.80
N LEU A 41 -16.85 -1.97 0.15
CA LEU A 41 -16.43 -3.23 0.76
C LEU A 41 -14.98 -3.63 0.44
N SER A 42 -14.38 -3.13 -0.63
CA SER A 42 -13.03 -3.55 -1.07
C SER A 42 -11.99 -3.44 0.05
N ARG A 43 -11.92 -2.30 0.73
CA ARG A 43 -10.99 -2.07 1.85
C ARG A 43 -11.27 -2.98 3.04
N VAL A 44 -12.54 -3.21 3.35
CA VAL A 44 -12.97 -4.06 4.46
C VAL A 44 -12.63 -5.52 4.16
N ALA A 45 -12.98 -6.01 2.97
CA ALA A 45 -12.70 -7.38 2.54
C ALA A 45 -11.20 -7.68 2.50
N PHE A 46 -10.39 -6.74 1.99
CA PHE A 46 -8.93 -6.85 2.01
C PHE A 46 -8.39 -6.86 3.44
N GLY A 47 -8.92 -6.00 4.32
CA GLY A 47 -8.58 -5.94 5.74
C GLY A 47 -8.92 -7.23 6.50
N LEU A 48 -10.05 -7.88 6.20
CA LEU A 48 -10.42 -9.17 6.77
C LEU A 48 -9.44 -10.28 6.36
N GLY A 49 -9.01 -10.30 5.09
CA GLY A 49 -7.95 -11.20 4.63
C GLY A 49 -6.64 -11.00 5.38
N LEU A 50 -6.19 -9.74 5.53
CA LEU A 50 -5.00 -9.40 6.31
C LEU A 50 -5.12 -9.79 7.79
N THR A 51 -6.31 -9.61 8.38
CA THR A 51 -6.56 -9.95 9.79
C THR A 51 -6.36 -11.44 10.03
N TRP A 52 -6.87 -12.30 9.13
CA TRP A 52 -6.62 -13.73 9.22
C TRP A 52 -5.12 -14.07 9.13
N ILE A 53 -4.38 -13.42 8.23
CA ILE A 53 -2.93 -13.60 8.11
C ILE A 53 -2.24 -13.26 9.44
N ILE A 54 -2.57 -12.12 10.06
CA ILE A 54 -1.98 -11.71 11.34
C ILE A 54 -2.29 -12.73 12.45
N ILE A 55 -3.56 -13.13 12.57
CA ILE A 55 -4.00 -14.13 13.56
C ILE A 55 -3.25 -15.45 13.35
N SER A 56 -3.15 -15.92 12.11
CA SER A 56 -2.47 -17.17 11.78
C SER A 56 -0.98 -17.13 12.15
N CYS A 57 -0.31 -15.98 11.98
CA CYS A 57 1.08 -15.80 12.39
C CYS A 57 1.21 -15.81 13.92
N TRP A 58 0.27 -15.18 14.64
CA TRP A 58 0.28 -15.13 16.11
C TRP A 58 0.11 -16.52 16.74
N TYR A 59 -0.80 -17.34 16.22
CA TYR A 59 -1.01 -18.72 16.69
C TYR A 59 0.03 -19.73 16.18
N GLY A 60 1.06 -19.29 15.43
CA GLY A 60 2.11 -20.17 14.90
C GLY A 60 1.70 -21.02 13.68
N TYR A 61 0.50 -20.80 13.14
CA TYR A 61 0.00 -21.49 11.93
C TYR A 61 0.43 -20.84 10.61
N GLY A 62 1.23 -19.77 10.65
CA GLY A 62 1.66 -19.01 9.48
C GLY A 62 2.81 -19.60 8.67
N GLY A 63 3.48 -20.66 9.15
CA GLY A 63 4.54 -21.37 8.43
C GLY A 63 5.59 -20.43 7.78
N PRO A 64 5.78 -20.47 6.45
CA PRO A 64 6.76 -19.61 5.75
C PRO A 64 6.41 -18.12 5.79
N ILE A 65 5.12 -17.78 5.81
CA ILE A 65 4.65 -16.38 5.85
C ILE A 65 5.02 -15.75 7.19
N ASN A 66 4.96 -16.52 8.28
CA ASN A 66 5.41 -16.05 9.58
C ASN A 66 6.92 -15.73 9.60
N LYS A 67 7.75 -16.58 8.99
CA LYS A 67 9.20 -16.35 8.86
C LYS A 67 9.49 -15.10 8.04
N PHE A 68 8.76 -14.90 6.94
CA PHE A 68 8.90 -13.71 6.11
C PHE A 68 8.50 -12.44 6.88
N MET A 69 7.34 -12.41 7.53
CA MET A 69 6.86 -11.24 8.27
C MET A 69 7.68 -10.92 9.53
N SER A 70 8.32 -11.92 10.14
CA SER A 70 9.16 -11.73 11.33
C SER A 70 10.58 -11.24 11.02
N TRP A 71 10.88 -10.94 9.75
CA TRP A 71 12.24 -10.58 9.35
C TRP A 71 12.62 -9.16 9.84
N HIS A 72 13.79 -9.02 10.48
CA HIS A 72 14.28 -7.74 11.01
C HIS A 72 14.41 -6.64 9.95
N ILE A 73 14.50 -6.99 8.67
CA ILE A 73 14.54 -6.02 7.56
C ILE A 73 13.29 -5.14 7.48
N TRP A 74 12.14 -5.60 8.00
CA TRP A 74 10.89 -4.84 8.02
C TRP A 74 10.92 -3.67 9.01
N VAL A 75 11.78 -3.71 10.03
CA VAL A 75 11.87 -2.67 11.06
C VAL A 75 12.27 -1.32 10.45
N PRO A 76 13.43 -1.17 9.77
CA PRO A 76 13.77 0.10 9.13
C PRO A 76 12.80 0.47 7.99
N PHE A 77 12.26 -0.52 7.28
CA PHE A 77 11.31 -0.26 6.20
C PHE A 77 9.96 0.30 6.71
N GLY A 78 9.48 -0.18 7.86
CA GLY A 78 8.30 0.35 8.53
C GLY A 78 8.47 1.81 8.97
N ARG A 79 9.66 2.18 9.42
CA ARG A 79 9.99 3.57 9.78
C ARG A 79 10.03 4.48 8.55
N LEU A 80 10.69 4.03 7.48
CA LEU A 80 10.78 4.78 6.24
C LEU A 80 9.40 5.02 5.59
N THR A 81 8.55 3.98 5.56
CA THR A 81 7.19 4.10 5.02
C THR A 81 6.31 5.04 5.86
N TYR A 82 6.48 5.05 7.19
CA TYR A 82 5.81 6.03 8.05
C TYR A 82 6.26 7.47 7.77
N CYS A 83 7.58 7.72 7.67
CA CYS A 83 8.09 9.03 7.28
C CYS A 83 7.56 9.45 5.91
N GLY A 84 7.59 8.54 4.93
CA GLY A 84 7.04 8.74 3.59
C GLY A 84 5.56 9.11 3.62
N TYR A 85 4.75 8.43 4.42
CA TYR A 85 3.32 8.74 4.56
C TYR A 85 3.08 10.18 5.03
N LEU A 86 3.82 10.66 6.03
CA LEU A 86 3.66 12.01 6.57
C LEU A 86 3.98 13.09 5.53
N ILE A 87 5.02 12.89 4.72
CA ILE A 87 5.46 13.87 3.72
C ILE A 87 4.81 13.69 2.34
N HIS A 88 4.10 12.58 2.12
CA HIS A 88 3.56 12.26 0.81
C HIS A 88 2.56 13.31 0.31
N ILE A 89 1.64 13.75 1.19
CA ILE A 89 0.63 14.77 0.85
C ILE A 89 1.29 16.11 0.46
N PRO A 90 2.20 16.70 1.24
CA PRO A 90 2.84 17.96 0.83
C PRO A 90 3.69 17.80 -0.44
N VAL A 91 4.41 16.68 -0.62
CA VAL A 91 5.16 16.42 -1.86
C VAL A 91 4.22 16.32 -3.07
N MET A 92 3.11 15.62 -2.94
CA MET A 92 2.10 15.50 -3.99
C MET A 92 1.51 16.87 -4.36
N MET A 93 1.20 17.71 -3.37
CA MET A 93 0.70 19.07 -3.62
C MET A 93 1.74 19.94 -4.35
N LEU A 94 3.01 19.84 -3.99
CA LEU A 94 4.09 20.58 -4.66
C LEU A 94 4.26 20.14 -6.12
N VAL A 95 4.31 18.82 -6.38
CA VAL A 95 4.51 18.28 -7.74
C VAL A 95 3.31 18.61 -8.64
N LEU A 96 2.08 18.47 -8.13
CA LEU A 96 0.87 18.82 -8.87
C LEU A 96 0.72 20.34 -9.06
N GLY A 97 1.12 21.14 -8.08
CA GLY A 97 1.07 22.61 -8.16
C GLY A 97 2.07 23.22 -9.14
N GLN A 98 3.14 22.50 -9.49
CA GLN A 98 4.10 22.89 -10.54
C GLN A 98 3.58 22.58 -11.96
N SER A 99 2.50 21.79 -12.07
CA SER A 99 1.96 21.34 -13.35
C SER A 99 0.95 22.37 -13.90
N THR A 100 1.41 23.35 -14.68
CA THR A 100 0.53 24.31 -15.38
C THR A 100 -0.04 23.73 -16.69
N ASP A 101 0.47 22.58 -17.14
CA ASP A 101 0.14 21.97 -18.42
C ASP A 101 -1.19 21.20 -18.41
N THR A 102 -1.95 21.32 -19.51
CA THR A 102 -3.14 20.51 -19.76
C THR A 102 -2.78 19.03 -19.77
N VAL A 103 -3.36 18.24 -18.86
CA VAL A 103 -3.07 16.82 -18.71
C VAL A 103 -3.61 16.03 -19.89
N PHE A 104 -2.77 15.78 -20.91
CA PHE A 104 -3.12 14.87 -21.99
C PHE A 104 -3.02 13.42 -21.51
N PHE A 105 -4.16 12.79 -21.24
CA PHE A 105 -4.26 11.36 -20.91
C PHE A 105 -4.23 10.49 -22.18
N THR A 106 -3.16 10.56 -22.97
CA THR A 106 -3.08 9.77 -24.22
C THR A 106 -2.84 8.28 -23.96
N THR A 107 -2.04 7.95 -22.95
CA THR A 107 -1.72 6.55 -22.59
C THR A 107 -1.60 6.37 -21.07
N PHE A 108 -2.30 5.37 -20.51
CA PHE A 108 -2.26 5.05 -19.07
C PHE A 108 -0.84 4.82 -18.54
N LEU A 109 0.00 4.13 -19.33
CA LEU A 109 1.37 3.79 -18.97
C LEU A 109 2.28 5.03 -18.87
N GLU A 110 2.15 5.98 -19.80
CA GLU A 110 2.86 7.27 -19.77
C GLU A 110 2.47 8.09 -18.54
N ALA A 111 1.16 8.17 -18.24
CA ALA A 111 0.67 8.86 -17.06
C ALA A 111 1.16 8.21 -15.75
N PHE A 112 1.20 6.87 -15.72
CA PHE A 112 1.66 6.10 -14.56
C PHE A 112 3.15 6.31 -14.30
N ILE A 113 4.01 6.15 -15.32
CA ILE A 113 5.45 6.32 -15.19
C ILE A 113 5.78 7.78 -14.85
N THR A 114 5.20 8.74 -15.56
CA THR A 114 5.63 10.13 -15.45
C THR A 114 5.12 10.81 -14.17
N ARG A 115 3.93 10.45 -13.66
CA ARG A 115 3.35 11.09 -12.46
C ARG A 115 3.44 10.23 -11.21
N VAL A 116 3.07 8.95 -11.28
CA VAL A 116 2.97 8.12 -10.07
C VAL A 116 4.36 7.72 -9.60
N VAL A 117 5.20 7.21 -10.51
CA VAL A 117 6.56 6.79 -10.16
C VAL A 117 7.43 7.98 -9.74
N SER A 118 7.29 9.13 -10.39
CA SER A 118 8.05 10.33 -10.02
C SER A 118 7.68 10.86 -8.63
N VAL A 119 6.38 10.97 -8.30
CA VAL A 119 5.92 11.41 -6.97
C VAL A 119 6.38 10.42 -5.90
N ILE A 120 6.28 9.12 -6.15
CA ILE A 120 6.77 8.09 -5.22
C ILE A 120 8.28 8.22 -5.03
N ALA A 121 9.06 8.35 -6.10
CA ALA A 121 10.51 8.48 -6.02
C ALA A 121 10.93 9.72 -5.21
N VAL A 122 10.33 10.89 -5.49
CA VAL A 122 10.61 12.13 -4.75
C VAL A 122 10.17 11.99 -3.29
N THR A 123 9.01 11.38 -3.02
CA THR A 123 8.53 11.14 -1.65
C THR A 123 9.54 10.28 -0.89
N PHE A 124 9.98 9.14 -1.44
CA PHE A 124 10.94 8.28 -0.74
C PHE A 124 12.32 8.92 -0.57
N LEU A 125 12.78 9.73 -1.52
CA LEU A 125 14.03 10.50 -1.38
C LEU A 125 13.94 11.53 -0.25
N VAL A 126 12.85 12.29 -0.16
CA VAL A 126 12.66 13.24 0.94
C VAL A 126 12.42 12.49 2.26
N ALA A 127 11.78 11.32 2.22
CA ALA A 127 11.52 10.50 3.40
C ALA A 127 12.82 9.95 4.00
N THR A 128 13.81 9.56 3.19
CA THR A 128 15.10 9.09 3.72
C THR A 128 15.86 10.22 4.41
N PHE A 129 15.87 11.44 3.85
CA PHE A 129 16.42 12.62 4.52
C PHE A 129 15.69 12.93 5.83
N TRP A 130 14.36 12.90 5.82
CA TRP A 130 13.54 13.14 7.01
C TRP A 130 13.76 12.06 8.07
N SER A 131 13.79 10.78 7.67
CA SER A 131 14.10 9.66 8.57
C SER A 131 15.48 9.87 9.17
N ALA A 132 16.53 10.15 8.38
CA ALA A 132 17.88 10.39 8.91
C ALA A 132 17.94 11.56 9.91
N LEU A 133 17.25 12.67 9.63
CA LEU A 133 17.25 13.86 10.49
C LEU A 133 16.62 13.56 11.87
N PHE A 134 15.47 12.91 11.88
CA PHE A 134 14.72 12.65 13.12
C PHE A 134 15.17 11.37 13.83
N GLU A 135 15.48 10.32 13.09
CA GLU A 135 15.85 9.01 13.63
C GLU A 135 17.24 9.01 14.29
N ILE A 136 18.23 9.67 13.69
CA ILE A 136 19.58 9.80 14.28
C ILE A 136 19.54 10.72 15.50
N SER A 137 18.75 11.81 15.43
CA SER A 137 18.69 12.79 16.52
C SER A 137 17.93 12.26 17.76
N PHE A 138 16.86 11.47 17.59
CA PHE A 138 16.12 10.87 18.70
C PHE A 138 16.63 9.47 19.10
N GLY A 139 17.39 8.79 18.24
CA GLY A 139 18.00 7.48 18.55
C GLY A 139 19.01 7.54 19.71
N LYS A 140 19.63 8.70 19.94
CA LYS A 140 20.57 8.91 21.05
C LYS A 140 19.92 9.11 22.43
N VAL A 141 18.61 9.32 22.51
CA VAL A 141 17.93 9.60 23.79
C VAL A 141 17.46 8.32 24.51
N LYS A 142 17.48 7.15 23.83
CA LYS A 142 17.11 5.85 24.42
C LYS A 142 18.26 5.05 25.04
N PHE A 143 19.43 5.66 25.23
CA PHE A 143 20.61 5.03 25.84
C PHE A 143 21.18 5.83 27.03
N ILE A 144 20.32 6.48 27.81
CA ILE A 144 20.64 7.02 29.14
C ILE A 144 19.60 6.54 30.14
#